data_AF-A0A816EAL1-F1
#
_entry.id   AF-A0A816EAL1-F1
#
_cell.length_a   1.000
_cell.length_b   1.000
_cell.length_c   1.000
_cell.angle_alpha   90.00
_cell.angle_beta   90.00
_cell.angle_gamma   90.00
#
_symmetry.space_group_name_H-M   'P 1'
#
loop_
_entity.id
_entity.type
_entity.pdbx_description
1 polymer ?
#
loop_
_entity_poly.entity_id
_entity_poly.type
_entity_poly.pdbx_seq_one_letter_code
_entity_poly.pdbx_strand_id
1 'polypeptide(L)'
;MELEDLRQLFFGSYQIKQSQTYAEEHLDVNGDFAIQVSKETDEIIRCAIQSRHSNSTRYYAWIQFSLTGDPITSWYCQCKSSARTVGACAHEATIIWFLSYARHHDFQYSNGRRRIQRSIEKIQSDEDEPDDSNEFSAT
;
A
#
# COMPACT_ATOMS: atom_id res chain seq x y z
N MET A 1 -10.54 -12.14 -6.55
CA MET A 1 -9.79 -13.40 -6.34
C MET A 1 -10.24 -13.99 -5.04
N GLU A 2 -10.28 -15.31 -4.91
CA GLU A 2 -10.59 -15.98 -3.65
C GLU A 2 -9.33 -16.16 -2.80
N LEU A 3 -9.51 -16.45 -1.51
CA LEU A 3 -8.39 -16.65 -0.59
C LEU A 3 -7.48 -17.82 -1.02
N GLU A 4 -8.05 -18.85 -1.63
CA GLU A 4 -7.29 -20.01 -2.12
C GLU A 4 -6.38 -19.63 -3.31
N ASP A 5 -6.83 -18.78 -4.22
CA ASP A 5 -6.01 -18.26 -5.32
C ASP A 5 -4.77 -17.55 -4.77
N LEU A 6 -4.95 -16.76 -3.71
CA LEU A 6 -3.86 -16.06 -3.03
C LEU A 6 -2.91 -17.00 -2.30
N ARG A 7 -3.42 -18.10 -1.74
CA ARG A 7 -2.57 -19.13 -1.11
C ARG A 7 -1.69 -19.82 -2.14
N GLN A 8 -2.22 -20.07 -3.33
CA GLN A 8 -1.45 -20.61 -4.44
C GLN A 8 -0.42 -19.59 -4.94
N LEU A 9 -0.83 -18.35 -5.17
CA LEU A 9 0.04 -17.26 -5.65
C LEU A 9 1.23 -17.00 -4.71
N PHE A 10 1.01 -17.02 -3.40
CA PHE A 10 2.04 -16.75 -2.40
C PHE A 10 2.73 -17.99 -1.84
N PHE A 11 2.41 -19.18 -2.37
CA PHE A 11 2.93 -20.46 -1.89
C PHE A 11 2.67 -20.71 -0.38
N GLY A 12 1.51 -20.27 0.10
CA GLY A 12 1.04 -20.58 1.45
C GLY A 12 0.31 -19.44 2.17
N SER A 13 -0.07 -19.71 3.42
CA SER A 13 -0.86 -18.79 4.23
C SER A 13 -0.06 -17.73 4.99
N TYR A 14 1.27 -17.86 5.03
CA TYR A 14 2.12 -16.96 5.81
C TYR A 14 2.00 -15.51 5.32
N GLN A 15 2.11 -15.29 4.01
CA GLN A 15 2.03 -13.94 3.45
C GLN A 15 0.64 -13.32 3.63
N ILE A 16 -0.43 -14.12 3.56
CA ILE A 16 -1.81 -13.65 3.81
C ILE A 16 -1.96 -13.12 5.23
N LYS A 17 -1.46 -13.86 6.23
CA LYS A 17 -1.50 -13.42 7.64
C LYS A 17 -0.70 -12.14 7.84
N GLN A 18 0.48 -12.04 7.22
CA GLN A 18 1.31 -10.84 7.32
C GLN A 18 0.67 -9.63 6.63
N SER A 19 -0.02 -9.85 5.52
CA SER A 19 -0.66 -8.81 4.72
C SER A 19 -1.65 -7.98 5.52
N GLN A 20 -2.38 -8.58 6.45
CA GLN A 20 -3.33 -7.86 7.32
C GLN A 20 -2.62 -6.74 8.10
N THR A 21 -1.54 -7.10 8.81
CA THR A 21 -0.82 -6.13 9.63
C THR A 21 -0.09 -5.09 8.79
N TYR A 22 0.43 -5.47 7.62
CA TYR A 22 1.10 -4.54 6.72
C TYR A 22 0.10 -3.56 6.09
N ALA A 23 -1.11 -4.00 5.78
CA ALA A 23 -2.16 -3.12 5.28
C ALA A 23 -2.52 -2.07 6.34
N GLU A 24 -2.77 -2.44 7.59
CA GLU A 24 -3.07 -1.47 8.66
C GLU A 24 -2.01 -0.37 8.85
N GLU A 25 -0.76 -0.63 8.46
CA GLU A 25 0.35 0.32 8.54
C GLU A 25 0.43 1.29 7.36
N HIS A 26 -0.18 0.95 6.24
CA HIS A 26 0.02 1.63 4.95
C HIS A 26 -1.27 2.13 4.32
N LEU A 27 -2.43 1.76 4.88
CA LEU A 27 -3.71 2.35 4.53
C LEU A 27 -3.81 3.76 5.10
N ASP A 28 -4.31 4.67 4.28
CA ASP A 28 -4.60 6.05 4.67
C ASP A 28 -5.87 6.15 5.55
N VAL A 29 -6.29 7.38 5.85
CA VAL A 29 -7.50 7.66 6.61
C VAL A 29 -8.78 7.19 5.91
N ASN A 30 -8.77 7.09 4.58
CA ASN A 30 -9.88 6.57 3.79
C ASN A 30 -9.88 5.03 3.78
N GLY A 31 -8.75 4.41 4.09
CA GLY A 31 -8.56 2.98 4.03
C GLY A 31 -8.06 2.52 2.67
N ASP A 32 -7.33 3.36 1.94
CA ASP A 32 -6.73 3.06 0.65
C ASP A 32 -5.20 3.16 0.67
N PHE A 33 -4.54 2.49 -0.27
CA PHE A 33 -3.10 2.61 -0.49
C PHE A 33 -2.78 3.82 -1.38
N ALA A 34 -1.59 4.40 -1.17
CA ALA A 34 -1.00 5.34 -2.12
C ALA A 34 -0.51 4.61 -3.38
N ILE A 35 -1.37 4.54 -4.40
CA ILE A 35 -1.12 3.84 -5.67
C ILE A 35 -0.77 4.84 -6.77
N GLN A 36 0.21 4.47 -7.59
CA GLN A 36 0.59 5.19 -8.81
C GLN A 36 0.34 4.29 -10.00
N VAL A 37 -0.36 4.78 -11.01
CA VAL A 37 -0.64 4.05 -12.25
C VAL A 37 0.36 4.46 -13.32
N SER A 38 0.81 3.52 -14.15
CA SER A 38 1.70 3.83 -15.27
C SER A 38 0.99 4.68 -16.32
N LYS A 39 1.73 5.59 -16.98
CA LYS A 39 1.21 6.42 -18.09
C LYS A 39 1.24 5.71 -19.43
N GLU A 40 2.04 4.65 -19.54
CA GLU A 40 2.28 3.92 -20.80
C GLU A 40 1.41 2.68 -20.92
N THR A 41 0.98 2.12 -19.79
CA THR A 41 0.15 0.92 -19.73
C THR A 41 -0.80 1.00 -18.55
N ASP A 42 -2.07 0.70 -18.79
CA ASP A 42 -3.10 0.69 -17.75
C ASP A 42 -3.07 -0.60 -16.90
N GLU A 43 -2.16 -1.52 -17.20
CA GLU A 43 -2.08 -2.85 -16.58
C GLU A 43 -0.98 -2.96 -15.52
N ILE A 44 -0.31 -1.86 -15.18
CA ILE A 44 0.74 -1.83 -14.16
C ILE A 44 0.44 -0.75 -13.12
N ILE A 45 0.39 -1.18 -11.86
CA ILE A 45 0.41 -0.28 -10.71
C ILE A 45 1.75 -0.34 -9.98
N ARG A 46 2.11 0.77 -9.35
CA ARG A 46 3.24 0.91 -8.44
C ARG A 46 2.75 1.42 -7.09
N CYS A 47 3.20 0.80 -6.01
CA CYS A 47 2.92 1.24 -4.65
C CYS A 47 4.22 1.41 -3.86
N ALA A 48 4.25 2.38 -2.95
CA ALA A 48 5.36 2.55 -2.00
C ALA A 48 4.98 1.90 -0.66
N ILE A 49 5.80 0.96 -0.19
CA ILE A 49 5.63 0.31 1.12
C ILE A 49 6.90 0.46 1.95
N GLN A 50 6.73 0.77 3.23
CA GLN A 50 7.80 0.84 4.20
C GLN A 50 8.18 -0.55 4.71
N SER A 51 9.49 -0.82 4.73
CA SER A 51 10.07 -2.01 5.34
C SER A 51 9.93 -1.98 6.87
N ARG A 52 9.57 -3.12 7.47
CA ARG A 52 9.68 -3.30 8.94
C ARG A 52 11.09 -3.58 9.43
N HIS A 53 12.00 -3.97 8.53
CA HIS A 53 13.33 -4.48 8.89
C HIS A 53 14.45 -3.44 8.82
N SER A 54 14.18 -2.26 8.27
CA SER A 54 15.17 -1.19 8.15
C SER A 54 14.52 0.17 8.38
N ASN A 55 15.11 0.98 9.28
CA ASN A 55 14.59 2.29 9.67
C ASN A 55 14.27 3.14 8.43
N SER A 56 12.97 3.33 8.16
CA SER A 56 12.41 4.21 7.13
C SER A 56 12.71 3.88 5.66
N THR A 57 13.22 2.70 5.31
CA THR A 57 13.38 2.35 3.89
C THR A 57 12.02 2.06 3.26
N ARG A 58 11.64 2.86 2.26
CA ARG A 58 10.49 2.59 1.40
C ARG A 58 10.95 1.82 0.15
N TYR A 59 10.28 0.73 -0.14
CA TYR A 59 10.46 -0.04 -1.36
C TYR A 59 9.29 0.22 -2.29
N TYR A 60 9.59 0.30 -3.59
CA TYR A 60 8.56 0.23 -4.60
C TYR A 60 8.23 -1.22 -4.91
N ALA A 61 6.93 -1.50 -5.01
CA ALA A 61 6.38 -2.74 -5.51
C ALA A 61 5.55 -2.44 -6.76
N TRP A 62 5.76 -3.24 -7.80
CA TRP A 62 5.03 -3.20 -9.05
C TRP A 62 4.20 -4.45 -9.16
N ILE A 63 2.97 -4.27 -9.61
CA ILE A 63 2.04 -5.37 -9.87
C ILE A 63 1.48 -5.15 -11.25
N GLN A 64 1.67 -6.15 -12.10
CA GLN A 64 1.01 -6.25 -13.38
C GLN A 64 -0.25 -7.09 -13.21
N PHE A 65 -1.35 -6.56 -13.71
CA PHE A 65 -2.65 -7.18 -13.62
C PHE A 65 -3.30 -7.20 -15.00
N SER A 66 -4.25 -8.11 -15.20
CA SER A 66 -5.06 -8.15 -16.41
C SER A 66 -6.53 -8.02 -16.05
N LEU A 67 -7.27 -7.25 -16.85
CA LEU A 67 -8.73 -7.21 -16.77
C LEU A 67 -9.37 -8.39 -17.52
N THR A 68 -8.60 -9.08 -18.37
CA THR A 68 -9.04 -10.21 -19.18
C THR A 68 -8.16 -11.43 -18.94
N GLY A 69 -8.72 -12.49 -18.34
CA GLY A 69 -7.98 -13.71 -18.02
C GLY A 69 -7.43 -13.71 -16.59
N ASP A 70 -6.18 -14.14 -16.43
CA ASP A 70 -5.55 -14.28 -15.11
C ASP A 70 -5.33 -12.90 -14.45
N PRO A 71 -5.92 -12.64 -13.27
CA PRO A 71 -5.97 -11.29 -12.70
C PRO A 71 -4.59 -10.70 -12.36
N ILE A 72 -3.63 -11.52 -11.96
CA ILE A 72 -2.27 -11.09 -11.60
C ILE A 72 -1.29 -11.85 -12.48
N THR A 73 -0.58 -11.11 -13.34
CA THR A 73 0.30 -11.70 -14.36
C THR A 73 1.77 -11.62 -13.97
N SER A 74 2.18 -10.57 -13.26
CA SER A 74 3.54 -10.45 -12.72
C SER A 74 3.61 -9.51 -11.52
N TRP A 75 4.64 -9.67 -10.69
CA TRP A 75 4.92 -8.78 -9.58
C TRP A 75 6.43 -8.66 -9.35
N TYR A 76 6.84 -7.50 -8.84
CA TYR A 76 8.22 -7.24 -8.49
C TYR A 76 8.32 -6.25 -7.34
N CYS A 77 9.18 -6.52 -6.37
CA CYS A 77 9.51 -5.57 -5.31
C CYS A 77 11.02 -5.36 -5.23
N GLN A 78 11.43 -4.10 -5.00
CA GLN A 78 12.83 -3.74 -4.78
C GLN A 78 13.47 -4.34 -3.53
N CYS A 79 12.69 -5.00 -2.65
CA CYS A 79 13.23 -5.56 -1.43
C CYS A 79 14.07 -6.81 -1.73
N LYS A 80 15.10 -7.05 -0.89
CA LYS A 80 15.97 -8.23 -1.02
C LYS A 80 15.21 -9.55 -0.90
N SER A 81 14.06 -9.55 -0.23
CA SER A 81 13.24 -10.74 -0.04
C SER A 81 12.59 -11.19 -1.35
N SER A 82 12.07 -10.27 -2.17
CA SER A 82 11.42 -10.59 -3.45
C SER A 82 12.38 -11.35 -4.39
N ALA A 83 13.66 -10.97 -4.40
CA ALA A 83 14.70 -11.66 -5.18
C ALA A 83 15.11 -13.05 -4.63
N ARG A 84 14.73 -13.40 -3.39
CA ARG A 84 15.16 -14.64 -2.71
C ARG A 84 14.03 -15.64 -2.51
N THR A 85 12.78 -15.24 -2.68
CA THR A 85 11.61 -16.07 -2.43
C THR A 85 10.97 -16.50 -3.73
N VAL A 86 10.62 -17.79 -3.83
CA VAL A 86 9.65 -18.25 -4.83
C VAL A 86 8.26 -17.83 -4.33
N GLY A 87 7.54 -17.02 -5.12
CA GLY A 87 6.28 -16.40 -4.72
C GLY A 87 6.42 -14.89 -4.52
N ALA A 88 5.83 -14.38 -3.43
CA ALA A 88 5.78 -12.97 -3.12
C ALA A 88 6.46 -12.65 -1.77
N CYS A 89 7.13 -11.50 -1.69
CA CYS A 89 7.52 -10.88 -0.44
C CYS A 89 6.32 -10.26 0.27
N ALA A 90 6.48 -9.88 1.54
CA ALA A 90 5.40 -9.29 2.32
C ALA A 90 4.84 -8.00 1.69
N HIS A 91 5.67 -7.19 1.02
CA HIS A 91 5.22 -5.92 0.44
C HIS A 91 4.24 -6.13 -0.72
N GLU A 92 4.62 -6.91 -1.73
CA GLU A 92 3.76 -7.16 -2.89
C GLU A 92 2.56 -8.04 -2.53
N ALA A 93 2.74 -9.03 -1.63
CA ALA A 93 1.64 -9.84 -1.13
C ALA A 93 0.57 -8.99 -0.43
N THR A 94 0.98 -8.00 0.36
CA THR A 94 0.05 -7.09 1.04
C THR A 94 -0.83 -6.35 0.05
N ILE A 95 -0.21 -5.77 -0.98
CA ILE A 95 -0.93 -4.95 -1.97
C ILE A 95 -1.88 -5.84 -2.78
N ILE A 96 -1.39 -6.99 -3.26
CA ILE A 96 -2.20 -7.94 -4.04
C ILE A 96 -3.37 -8.43 -3.17
N TRP A 97 -3.12 -8.87 -1.93
CA TRP A 97 -4.15 -9.34 -1.01
C TRP A 97 -5.20 -8.27 -0.73
N PHE A 98 -4.78 -7.03 -0.47
CA PHE A 98 -5.70 -5.95 -0.17
C PHE A 98 -6.58 -5.60 -1.37
N LEU A 99 -5.96 -5.40 -2.54
CA LEU A 99 -6.66 -4.95 -3.74
C LEU A 99 -7.57 -6.03 -4.35
N SER A 100 -7.15 -7.30 -4.30
CA SER A 100 -7.87 -8.40 -4.97
C SER A 100 -8.89 -9.14 -4.10
N TYR A 101 -8.79 -8.99 -2.76
CA TYR A 101 -9.61 -9.73 -1.80
C TYR A 101 -10.13 -8.84 -0.67
N ALA A 102 -9.24 -8.27 0.16
CA ALA A 102 -9.62 -7.69 1.45
C ALA A 102 -10.59 -6.51 1.33
N ARG A 103 -10.37 -5.62 0.37
CA ARG A 103 -11.23 -4.44 0.14
C ARG A 103 -12.66 -4.80 -0.30
N HIS A 104 -12.86 -6.01 -0.81
CA HIS A 104 -14.16 -6.50 -1.28
C HIS A 104 -14.87 -7.37 -0.23
N HIS A 105 -14.20 -7.68 0.89
CA HIS A 105 -14.67 -8.59 1.94
C HIS A 105 -14.76 -7.88 3.30
N ASP A 106 -15.10 -6.59 3.30
CA ASP A 106 -15.29 -5.75 4.49
C ASP A 106 -14.14 -5.88 5.53
N PHE A 107 -12.88 -5.89 5.06
CA PHE A 107 -11.73 -6.01 5.95
C PHE A 107 -11.73 -4.90 7.02
N GLN A 108 -11.87 -5.31 8.28
CA GLN A 108 -11.92 -4.41 9.44
C GLN A 108 -10.50 -4.21 9.99
N TYR A 109 -9.93 -3.02 9.78
CA TYR A 109 -8.65 -2.61 10.36
C TYR A 109 -8.83 -2.08 11.79
N SER A 110 -7.77 -2.16 12.60
CA SER A 110 -7.78 -1.66 13.98
C SER A 110 -8.05 -0.15 14.10
N ASN A 111 -9.19 0.22 14.72
CA ASN A 111 -9.65 1.61 14.88
C ASN A 111 -8.68 2.53 15.65
N GLY A 112 -7.80 1.97 16.50
CA GLY A 112 -6.90 2.73 17.36
C GLY A 112 -5.85 3.55 16.58
N ARG A 113 -5.31 3.00 15.50
CA ARG A 113 -4.23 3.62 14.72
C ARG A 113 -4.72 4.83 13.89
N ARG A 114 -5.95 4.74 13.36
CA ARG A 114 -6.60 5.85 12.64
C ARG A 114 -6.82 7.11 13.45
N ARG A 115 -7.06 6.99 14.76
CA ARG A 115 -7.28 8.18 15.61
C ARG A 115 -6.00 9.01 15.69
N ILE A 116 -4.87 8.34 15.85
CA ILE A 116 -3.55 8.96 15.90
C ILE A 116 -3.20 9.51 14.52
N GLN A 117 -3.35 8.72 13.45
CA GLN A 117 -3.04 9.15 12.07
C GLN A 117 -3.83 10.41 11.66
N ARG A 118 -5.16 10.42 11.88
CA ARG A 118 -5.99 11.62 11.63
C ARG A 118 -5.58 12.83 12.46
N SER A 119 -5.10 12.62 13.68
CA SER A 119 -4.65 13.73 14.53
C SER A 119 -3.35 14.32 14.00
N ILE A 120 -2.43 13.49 13.49
CA ILE A 120 -1.16 13.94 12.90
C ILE A 120 -1.41 14.68 11.59
N GLU A 121 -2.23 14.14 10.68
CA GLU A 121 -2.53 14.79 9.40
C GLU A 121 -3.23 16.13 9.58
N LYS A 122 -4.12 16.24 10.56
CA LYS A 122 -4.75 17.52 10.91
C LYS A 122 -3.73 18.56 11.39
N ILE A 123 -2.77 18.15 12.21
CA ILE A 123 -1.70 19.05 12.67
C ILE A 123 -0.87 19.52 11.47
N GLN A 124 -0.52 18.61 10.55
CA GLN A 124 0.24 18.97 9.35
C GLN A 124 -0.52 19.93 8.43
N SER A 125 -1.82 19.71 8.20
CA SER A 125 -2.63 20.63 7.39
C SER A 125 -2.77 22.01 8.03
N ASP A 126 -2.84 22.09 9.36
CA ASP A 126 -2.93 23.35 10.09
C ASP A 126 -1.58 24.12 10.06
N GLU A 127 -0.45 23.43 9.84
CA GLU A 127 0.90 24.01 9.72
C GLU A 127 1.27 24.46 8.30
N ASP A 128 0.66 23.89 7.26
CA ASP A 128 0.93 24.20 5.85
C ASP A 128 0.10 25.39 5.30
N GLU A 129 -0.81 25.97 6.09
CA GLU A 129 -1.53 27.20 5.73
C GLU A 129 -0.58 28.42 5.78
N PRO A 130 -0.34 29.12 4.66
CA PRO A 130 0.54 30.28 4.65
C PRO A 130 -0.07 31.42 5.50
N ASP A 131 0.72 31.96 6.41
CA ASP A 131 0.41 33.17 7.18
C ASP A 131 0.28 34.37 6.22
N ASP A 132 -0.94 34.60 5.74
CA ASP A 132 -1.32 35.68 4.81
C ASP A 132 -1.38 37.05 5.52
N SER A 133 -0.49 37.29 6.49
CA SER A 133 -0.46 38.50 7.32
C SER A 133 0.74 39.42 7.07
N ASN A 134 1.32 39.42 5.87
CA ASN A 134 2.32 40.45 5.52
C ASN A 134 2.16 41.02 4.10
N GLU A 135 0.99 41.61 3.82
CA GLU A 135 0.84 42.58 2.73
C GLU A 135 0.35 43.92 3.31
N PHE A 136 1.21 44.62 4.06
CA PHE A 136 1.05 46.06 4.29
C PHE A 136 2.40 46.71 4.58
N SER A 137 3.07 47.18 3.53
CA SER A 137 4.02 48.30 3.56
C SER A 137 4.39 48.71 2.13
N ALA A 138 3.43 49.25 1.39
CA ALA A 138 3.72 50.12 0.25
C ALA A 138 3.20 51.52 0.60
N THR A 139 4.06 52.35 1.18
CA THR A 139 4.03 53.82 1.09
C THR A 139 5.43 54.34 1.29
#